data_AF-A0A957I8B9-F1
#
_entry.id   AF-A0A957I8B9-F1
#
_cell.length_a   1.000
_cell.length_b   1.000
_cell.length_c   1.000
_cell.angle_alpha   90.00
_cell.angle_beta   90.00
_cell.angle_gamma   90.00
#
_symmetry.space_group_name_H-M   'P 1'
#
loop_
_entity.id
_entity.type
_entity.pdbx_description
1 polymer ?
#
loop_
_entity_poly.entity_id
_entity_poly.type
_entity_poly.pdbx_seq_one_letter_code
_entity_poly.pdbx_strand_id
1 'polypeptide(L)'
;MSKNDIKKMNYPMVERMARTMDQSAKRLENCLGDMNKVISTLEQGGLRGDAGAAFSESVRGPLNASLKRLQNKFNELNKDLRKAEQDMKQADKTAARAHRS
;
A
#
# COMPACT_ATOMS: atom_id res chain seq x y z
N MET A 1 -9.44 9.15 -38.49
CA MET A 1 -9.27 8.70 -37.09
C MET A 1 -9.94 9.74 -36.19
N SER A 2 -10.99 9.34 -35.46
CA SER A 2 -11.84 10.27 -34.69
C SER A 2 -11.09 10.87 -33.50
N LYS A 3 -11.33 12.16 -33.23
CA LYS A 3 -10.56 13.03 -32.32
C LYS A 3 -10.90 12.91 -30.82
N ASN A 4 -11.64 11.90 -30.37
CA ASN A 4 -12.29 11.94 -29.04
C ASN A 4 -12.08 10.74 -28.10
N ASP A 5 -11.07 9.90 -28.30
CA ASP A 5 -10.77 8.84 -27.32
C ASP A 5 -9.90 9.35 -26.16
N ILE A 6 -10.30 10.45 -25.52
CA ILE A 6 -9.81 10.77 -24.17
C ILE A 6 -10.36 9.65 -23.27
N LYS A 7 -9.55 8.63 -23.00
CA LYS A 7 -9.86 7.59 -22.01
C LYS A 7 -10.06 8.28 -20.66
N LYS A 8 -11.32 8.59 -20.34
CA LYS A 8 -11.69 9.23 -19.07
C LYS A 8 -11.37 8.28 -17.93
N MET A 9 -10.83 8.85 -16.86
CA MET A 9 -10.49 8.06 -15.69
C MET A 9 -11.75 7.50 -15.02
N ASN A 10 -11.73 6.22 -14.65
CA ASN A 10 -12.80 5.61 -13.87
C ASN A 10 -12.63 5.98 -12.39
N TYR A 11 -13.14 7.16 -12.00
CA TYR A 11 -13.03 7.68 -10.64
C TYR A 11 -13.47 6.68 -9.56
N PRO A 12 -14.65 6.00 -9.67
CA PRO A 12 -15.05 4.99 -8.68
C PRO A 12 -14.10 3.80 -8.55
N MET A 13 -13.42 3.42 -9.63
CA MET A 13 -12.42 2.34 -9.59
C MET A 13 -11.15 2.80 -8.89
N VAL A 14 -10.64 3.99 -9.23
CA VAL A 14 -9.46 4.58 -8.59
C VAL A 14 -9.67 4.77 -7.09
N GLU A 15 -10.85 5.24 -6.68
CA GLU A 15 -11.21 5.38 -5.28
C GLU A 15 -11.24 4.03 -4.55
N ARG A 16 -11.83 3.00 -5.17
CA ARG A 16 -11.81 1.63 -4.62
C ARG A 16 -10.39 1.11 -4.45
N MET A 17 -9.53 1.29 -5.46
CA MET A 17 -8.13 0.90 -5.39
C MET A 17 -7.39 1.63 -4.26
N ALA A 18 -7.57 2.95 -4.14
CA ALA A 18 -6.95 3.75 -3.09
C ALA A 18 -7.35 3.26 -1.68
N ARG A 19 -8.64 2.94 -1.48
CA ARG A 19 -9.14 2.35 -0.22
C ARG A 19 -8.53 0.97 0.04
N THR A 20 -8.45 0.10 -0.97
CA THR A 20 -7.85 -1.23 -0.83
C THR A 20 -6.36 -1.15 -0.48
N MET A 21 -5.61 -0.23 -1.08
CA MET A 21 -4.20 -0.03 -0.77
C MET A 21 -3.99 0.45 0.67
N ASP A 22 -4.79 1.41 1.14
CA ASP A 22 -4.76 1.89 2.53
C ASP A 22 -5.07 0.78 3.54
N GLN A 23 -6.13 0.00 3.28
CA GLN A 23 -6.49 -1.14 4.15
C GLN A 23 -5.41 -2.22 4.16
N SER A 24 -4.81 -2.50 3.00
CA SER A 24 -3.75 -3.52 2.89
C SER A 24 -2.48 -3.08 3.61
N ALA A 25 -2.10 -1.80 3.53
CA ALA A 25 -0.96 -1.26 4.28
C ALA A 25 -1.16 -1.40 5.80
N LYS A 26 -2.37 -1.09 6.31
CA LYS A 26 -2.72 -1.26 7.73
C LYS A 26 -2.69 -2.74 8.17
N ARG A 27 -3.17 -3.65 7.31
CA ARG A 27 -3.10 -5.09 7.59
C ARG A 27 -1.66 -5.59 7.69
N LEU A 28 -0.76 -5.09 6.84
CA LEU A 28 0.66 -5.42 6.90
C LEU A 28 1.32 -4.88 8.17
N GLU A 29 0.95 -3.67 8.60
CA GLU A 29 1.41 -3.09 9.87
C GLU A 29 1.00 -3.94 11.08
N ASN A 30 -0.27 -4.37 11.11
CA ASN A 30 -0.76 -5.25 12.17
C ASN A 30 -0.04 -6.60 12.14
N CYS A 31 0.14 -7.19 10.94
CA CYS A 31 0.87 -8.45 10.77
C CYS A 31 2.32 -8.36 11.28
N LEU A 32 3.02 -7.26 10.98
CA LEU A 32 4.36 -6.99 11.53
C LEU A 32 4.34 -6.95 13.06
N GLY A 33 3.37 -6.26 13.64
CA GLY A 33 3.19 -6.18 15.09
C GLY A 33 2.95 -7.56 15.72
N ASP A 34 2.07 -8.36 15.14
CA ASP A 34 1.71 -9.68 15.65
C ASP A 34 2.86 -10.68 15.50
N MET A 35 3.60 -10.65 14.39
CA MET A 35 4.81 -11.46 14.22
C MET A 35 5.85 -11.15 15.30
N ASN A 36 6.09 -9.87 15.59
CA ASN A 36 7.03 -9.47 16.64
C ASN A 36 6.59 -9.92 18.04
N LYS A 37 5.27 -9.94 18.32
CA LYS A 37 4.73 -10.47 19.58
C LYS A 37 4.96 -11.98 19.66
N VAL A 38 4.61 -12.73 18.61
CA VAL A 38 4.77 -14.19 18.55
C VAL A 38 6.24 -14.57 18.79
N ILE A 39 7.19 -13.93 18.10
CA ILE A 39 8.62 -14.20 18.31
C ILE A 39 9.03 -13.94 19.76
N SER A 40 8.62 -12.79 20.32
CA SER A 40 8.97 -12.42 21.69
C SER A 40 8.44 -13.45 22.71
N THR A 41 7.24 -13.98 22.50
CA THR A 41 6.69 -15.08 23.31
C THR A 41 7.50 -16.37 23.14
N LEU A 42 7.89 -16.71 21.91
CA LEU A 42 8.66 -17.91 21.61
C LEU A 42 10.07 -17.89 22.21
N GLU A 43 10.74 -16.74 22.21
CA GLU A 43 12.05 -16.53 22.85
C GLU A 43 12.00 -16.69 24.37
N GLN A 44 10.90 -16.29 25.01
CA GLN A 44 10.75 -16.37 26.46
C GLN A 44 10.40 -17.78 26.94
N GLY A 45 9.73 -18.58 26.10
CA GLY A 45 9.20 -19.90 26.46
C GLY A 45 10.04 -21.10 25.99
N GLY A 46 10.08 -21.37 24.68
CA GLY A 46 10.45 -22.69 24.14
C GLY A 46 11.50 -22.72 23.03
N LEU A 47 11.79 -21.58 22.38
CA LEU A 47 12.84 -21.47 21.36
C LEU A 47 14.11 -20.89 21.98
N ARG A 48 14.72 -21.66 22.90
CA ARG A 48 16.04 -21.35 23.48
C ARG A 48 17.14 -22.13 22.77
N GLY A 49 18.27 -21.49 22.51
CA GLY A 49 19.40 -22.05 21.76
C GLY A 49 19.45 -21.58 20.30
N ASP A 50 20.44 -22.07 19.56
CA ASP A 50 20.82 -21.54 18.23
C ASP A 50 19.68 -21.59 17.19
N ALA A 51 18.84 -22.63 17.24
CA ALA A 51 17.67 -22.75 16.36
C ALA A 51 16.61 -21.67 16.65
N GLY A 52 16.43 -21.31 17.92
CA GLY A 52 15.54 -20.22 18.33
C GLY A 52 16.05 -18.86 17.88
N ALA A 53 17.36 -18.63 18.06
CA ALA A 53 18.01 -17.42 17.59
C ALA A 53 17.91 -17.26 16.06
N ALA A 54 18.22 -18.32 15.30
CA ALA A 54 18.13 -18.31 13.84
C ALA A 54 16.70 -18.08 13.34
N PHE A 55 15.70 -18.69 13.98
CA PHE A 55 14.30 -18.46 13.65
C PHE A 55 13.89 -17.01 13.93
N SER A 56 14.15 -16.50 15.14
CA SER A 56 13.89 -15.11 15.52
C SER A 56 14.55 -14.12 14.56
N GLU A 57 15.80 -14.37 14.19
CA GLU A 57 16.56 -13.54 13.25
C GLU A 57 15.95 -13.58 11.84
N SER A 58 15.56 -14.76 11.34
CA SER A 58 14.92 -14.89 10.02
C SER A 58 13.57 -14.16 9.95
N VAL A 59 12.82 -14.13 11.04
CA VAL A 59 11.53 -13.44 11.08
C VAL A 59 11.72 -11.94 11.27
N ARG A 60 12.55 -11.51 12.23
CA ARG A 60 12.81 -10.09 12.50
C ARG A 60 13.61 -9.39 11.41
N GLY A 61 14.44 -10.12 10.68
CA GLY A 61 15.26 -9.62 9.59
C GLY A 61 14.50 -9.64 8.26
N PRO A 62 14.69 -10.67 7.42
CA PRO A 62 14.23 -10.65 6.04
C PRO A 62 12.72 -10.57 5.89
N LEU A 63 11.92 -11.22 6.75
CA LEU A 63 10.46 -11.18 6.63
C LEU A 63 9.91 -9.79 7.00
N ASN A 64 10.27 -9.24 8.17
CA ASN A 64 9.84 -7.91 8.57
C ASN A 64 10.27 -6.83 7.55
N ALA A 65 11.50 -6.93 7.05
CA ALA A 65 11.99 -6.01 6.03
C ALA A 65 11.16 -6.09 4.73
N SER A 66 10.78 -7.30 4.32
CA SER A 66 9.95 -7.52 3.12
C SER A 66 8.53 -6.98 3.29
N LEU A 67 7.90 -7.23 4.43
CA LEU A 67 6.57 -6.71 4.76
C LEU A 67 6.57 -5.17 4.81
N LYS A 68 7.62 -4.56 5.38
CA LYS A 68 7.75 -3.10 5.42
C LYS A 68 7.95 -2.49 4.03
N ARG A 69 8.75 -3.12 3.16
CA ARG A 69 8.87 -2.71 1.74
C ARG A 69 7.53 -2.78 1.01
N LEU A 70 6.75 -3.84 1.23
CA LEU A 70 5.42 -3.99 0.62
C LEU A 70 4.44 -2.93 1.14
N GLN A 71 4.42 -2.68 2.45
CA GLN A 71 3.62 -1.63 3.07
C GLN A 71 3.94 -0.26 2.48
N ASN A 72 5.23 0.07 2.34
CA ASN A 72 5.68 1.31 1.72
C ASN A 72 5.18 1.43 0.28
N LYS A 73 5.20 0.34 -0.49
CA LYS A 73 4.73 0.36 -1.88
C LYS A 73 3.22 0.58 -1.97
N PHE A 74 2.43 0.00 -1.07
CA PHE A 74 0.99 0.29 -1.02
C PHE A 74 0.70 1.75 -0.64
N ASN A 75 1.48 2.32 0.28
CA ASN A 75 1.37 3.74 0.62
C ASN A 75 1.74 4.66 -0.55
N GLU A 76 2.78 4.32 -1.30
CA GLU A 76 3.19 5.03 -2.52
C GLU A 76 2.10 4.98 -3.60
N LEU A 77 1.61 3.77 -3.93
CA LEU A 77 0.55 3.59 -4.92
C LEU A 77 -0.74 4.33 -4.54
N ASN A 78 -1.10 4.37 -3.26
CA ASN A 78 -2.25 5.15 -2.79
C ASN A 78 -2.05 6.67 -3.02
N LYS A 79 -0.85 7.19 -2.79
CA LYS A 79 -0.53 8.61 -3.08
C LYS A 79 -0.61 8.89 -4.58
N ASP A 80 -0.06 8.01 -5.41
CA ASP A 80 -0.07 8.17 -6.86
C ASP A 80 -1.50 8.15 -7.42
N LEU A 81 -2.34 7.22 -6.94
CA LEU A 81 -3.75 7.14 -7.33
C LEU A 81 -4.51 8.43 -6.97
N ARG A 82 -4.29 8.97 -5.76
CA ARG A 82 -4.93 10.21 -5.31
C ARG A 82 -4.47 11.42 -6.11
N LYS A 83 -3.18 11.48 -6.45
CA LYS A 83 -2.63 12.56 -7.27
C LYS A 83 -3.19 12.50 -8.69
N ALA A 84 -3.17 11.33 -9.33
CA ALA A 84 -3.76 11.14 -10.65
C ALA A 84 -5.25 11.52 -10.68
N GLU A 85 -5.99 11.19 -9.61
CA GLU A 85 -7.38 11.62 -9.46
C GLU A 85 -7.56 13.14 -9.41
N GLN A 86 -6.72 13.83 -8.65
CA GLN A 86 -6.77 15.28 -8.56
C GLN A 86 -6.42 15.94 -9.90
N ASP A 87 -5.35 15.47 -10.55
CA ASP A 87 -4.87 15.99 -11.83
C ASP A 87 -5.94 15.84 -12.92
N MET A 88 -6.61 14.68 -12.99
CA MET A 88 -7.70 14.44 -13.95
C MET A 88 -8.94 15.28 -13.65
N LYS A 89 -9.35 15.41 -12.38
CA LYS A 89 -10.48 16.29 -12.02
C LYS A 89 -10.20 17.74 -12.38
N GLN A 90 -8.95 18.18 -12.23
CA GLN A 90 -8.56 19.54 -12.60
C GLN A 90 -8.55 19.73 -14.12
N ALA A 91 -8.03 18.76 -14.88
CA ALA A 91 -8.08 18.78 -16.33
C ALA A 91 -9.52 18.83 -16.86
N ASP A 92 -10.42 18.00 -16.31
CA ASP A 92 -11.85 18.00 -16.66
C ASP A 92 -12.51 19.37 -16.39
N LYS A 93 -12.20 20.01 -15.26
CA LYS A 93 -12.71 21.35 -14.93
C LYS A 93 -12.21 22.42 -15.89
N THR A 94 -10.92 22.38 -16.25
CA THR A 94 -10.32 23.34 -17.19
C THR A 94 -10.91 23.19 -18.58
N ALA A 95 -11.04 21.95 -19.07
CA ALA A 95 -11.67 21.64 -20.35
C ALA A 95 -13.13 22.11 -20.39
N ALA A 96 -13.89 21.88 -19.30
CA ALA A 96 -15.27 22.34 -19.18
C ALA A 96 -15.42 23.87 -19.18
N ARG A 97 -14.42 24.62 -18.68
CA ARG A 97 -14.40 26.09 -18.74
C ARG A 97 -14.08 26.60 -20.14
N ALA A 98 -13.07 26.02 -20.80
CA ALA A 98 -12.67 26.39 -22.16
C ALA A 98 -13.78 26.12 -23.20
N HIS A 99 -14.64 25.13 -22.96
CA HIS A 99 -15.80 24.86 -23.82
C HIS A 99 -16.99 25.81 -23.62
N ARG A 100 -17.02 26.60 -22.54
CA ARG A 100 -18.12 27.53 -22.21
C ARG A 100 -17.81 29.00 -22.55
N SER A 101 -16.54 29.32 -22.84
CA SER A 101 -16.07 30.63 -23.33
C SER A 101 -16.08 30.66 -24.85
#